data_AF-A0A150M6V4-F1
#
_entry.id   AF-A0A150M6V4-F1
#
_cell.length_a   1.000
_cell.length_b   1.000
_cell.length_c   1.000
_cell.angle_alpha   90.00
_cell.angle_beta   90.00
_cell.angle_gamma   90.00
#
_symmetry.space_group_name_H-M   'P 1'
#
loop_
_entity.id
_entity.type
_entity.pdbx_description
1 polymer ?
#
loop_
_entity_poly.entity_id
_entity_poly.type
_entity_poly.pdbx_seq_one_letter_code
_entity_poly.pdbx_strand_id
1 'polypeptide(L)'
;MVNDEVTKFFTNNKKALENPIVKGFLANKNNYELVVKAIIEPNKTNREKVDQAFTEHYKKIKKIKYINNLIRFFSIDFDKKIRKLNQRFLLTLDQPLTEDNSLTMKDLLIDTNTSVNVIEQRSLKDQIENERLYQALDVLTQKQVLILEMIYVNNLSLREIANILDSTPQNVSNLHKRALKKLKREIS
;
A
#
# COMPACT_ATOMS: atom_id res chain seq x y z
N MET A 1 8.77 -39.11 -60.53
CA MET A 1 9.15 -40.05 -59.45
C MET A 1 9.30 -39.35 -58.10
N VAL A 2 10.05 -38.25 -58.00
CA VAL A 2 10.30 -37.49 -56.74
C VAL A 2 9.02 -37.11 -55.96
N ASN A 3 7.95 -36.73 -56.65
CA ASN A 3 6.71 -36.30 -55.99
C ASN A 3 5.87 -37.47 -55.42
N ASP A 4 6.09 -38.70 -55.90
CA ASP A 4 5.28 -39.87 -55.53
C ASP A 4 5.72 -40.48 -54.19
N GLU A 5 7.03 -40.48 -53.91
CA GLU A 5 7.59 -40.96 -52.63
C GLU A 5 7.24 -40.03 -51.46
N VAL A 6 7.32 -38.71 -51.68
CA VAL A 6 6.93 -37.71 -50.68
C VAL A 6 5.45 -37.82 -50.34
N THR A 7 4.60 -37.99 -51.36
CA THR A 7 3.16 -38.16 -51.16
C THR A 7 2.85 -39.44 -50.39
N LYS A 8 3.48 -40.56 -50.74
CA LYS A 8 3.37 -41.85 -50.02
C LYS A 8 3.81 -41.74 -48.56
N PHE A 9 4.89 -41.01 -48.29
CA PHE A 9 5.38 -40.81 -46.92
C PHE A 9 4.34 -40.08 -46.05
N PHE A 10 3.76 -38.99 -46.55
CA PHE A 10 2.76 -38.23 -45.80
C PHE A 10 1.43 -38.98 -45.66
N THR A 11 1.00 -39.74 -46.67
CA THR A 11 -0.20 -40.57 -46.57
C THR A 11 -0.05 -41.69 -45.55
N ASN A 12 1.12 -42.33 -45.50
CA ASN A 12 1.41 -43.39 -44.52
C ASN A 12 1.51 -42.85 -43.08
N ASN A 13 1.90 -41.57 -42.91
CA ASN A 13 2.09 -40.93 -41.61
C ASN A 13 0.98 -39.93 -41.25
N LYS A 14 -0.22 -40.10 -41.81
CA LYS A 14 -1.34 -39.14 -41.67
C LYS A 14 -1.70 -38.82 -40.21
N LYS A 15 -1.62 -39.80 -39.30
CA LYS A 15 -1.86 -39.59 -37.86
C LYS A 15 -0.87 -38.60 -37.22
N ALA A 16 0.40 -38.63 -37.62
CA ALA A 16 1.40 -37.70 -37.10
C ALA A 16 1.14 -36.25 -37.58
N LEU A 17 0.58 -36.11 -38.78
CA LEU A 17 0.17 -34.83 -39.35
C LEU A 17 -1.04 -34.22 -38.64
N GLU A 18 -1.79 -34.96 -37.83
CA GLU A 18 -2.90 -34.40 -37.06
C GLU A 18 -2.40 -33.54 -35.88
N ASN A 19 -1.17 -33.81 -35.41
CA ASN A 19 -0.58 -33.07 -34.29
C ASN A 19 -0.33 -31.60 -34.67
N PRO A 20 -0.90 -30.62 -33.93
CA PRO A 20 -0.72 -29.19 -34.21
C PRO A 20 0.74 -28.72 -34.25
N ILE A 21 1.61 -29.35 -33.46
CA ILE A 21 3.05 -29.05 -33.43
C ILE A 21 3.70 -29.46 -34.74
N VAL A 22 3.35 -30.64 -35.25
CA VAL A 22 3.86 -31.15 -36.53
C VAL A 22 3.32 -30.32 -37.69
N LYS A 23 2.04 -29.95 -37.67
CA LYS A 23 1.46 -29.01 -38.64
C LYS A 23 2.17 -27.66 -38.62
N GLY A 24 2.41 -27.11 -37.44
CA GLY A 24 3.13 -25.84 -37.26
C GLY A 24 4.58 -25.89 -37.74
N PHE A 25 5.23 -27.04 -37.58
CA PHE A 25 6.58 -27.26 -38.10
C PHE A 25 6.61 -27.27 -39.63
N LEU A 26 5.71 -28.04 -40.25
CA LEU A 26 5.62 -28.20 -41.71
C LEU A 26 5.05 -26.98 -42.44
N ALA A 27 4.33 -26.09 -41.74
CA ALA A 27 3.86 -24.82 -42.31
C ALA A 27 5.02 -23.87 -42.65
N ASN A 28 6.19 -24.05 -42.04
CA ASN A 28 7.38 -23.29 -42.42
C ASN A 28 8.04 -23.92 -43.66
N LYS A 29 8.15 -23.12 -44.72
CA LYS A 29 8.75 -23.52 -46.00
C LYS A 29 10.14 -24.15 -45.85
N ASN A 30 11.03 -23.57 -45.04
CA ASN A 30 12.39 -24.09 -44.86
C ASN A 30 12.39 -25.45 -44.17
N ASN A 31 11.53 -25.63 -43.15
CA ASN A 31 11.40 -26.90 -42.43
C ASN A 31 10.79 -27.98 -43.33
N TYR A 32 9.80 -27.61 -44.14
CA TYR A 32 9.20 -28.50 -45.13
C TYR A 32 10.25 -28.98 -46.15
N GLU A 33 11.07 -28.08 -46.68
CA GLU A 33 12.16 -28.42 -47.60
C GLU A 33 13.19 -29.37 -46.98
N LEU A 34 13.51 -29.21 -45.69
CA LEU A 34 14.39 -30.14 -44.98
C LEU A 34 13.79 -31.55 -44.89
N VAL A 35 12.49 -31.64 -44.61
CA VAL A 35 11.77 -32.93 -44.55
C VAL A 35 11.73 -33.58 -45.92
N VAL A 36 11.41 -32.81 -46.98
CA VAL A 36 11.40 -33.31 -48.36
C VAL A 36 12.79 -33.82 -48.77
N LYS A 37 13.87 -33.07 -48.47
CA LYS A 37 15.25 -33.51 -48.72
C LYS A 37 15.60 -34.79 -47.97
N ALA A 38 15.16 -34.95 -46.72
CA ALA A 38 15.40 -36.17 -45.95
C ALA A 38 14.62 -37.39 -46.46
N ILE A 39 13.49 -37.19 -47.14
CA ILE A 39 12.70 -38.24 -47.78
C ILE A 39 13.34 -38.68 -49.10
N ILE A 40 13.74 -37.72 -49.95
CA ILE A 40 14.33 -37.99 -51.27
C ILE A 40 15.76 -38.53 -51.14
N GLU A 41 16.53 -38.02 -50.18
CA GLU A 41 17.90 -38.44 -49.91
C GLU A 41 18.05 -38.86 -48.44
N PRO A 42 17.71 -40.13 -48.11
CA PRO A 42 17.78 -40.64 -46.75
C PRO A 42 19.24 -40.84 -46.31
N ASN A 43 19.87 -39.77 -45.86
CA ASN A 43 21.19 -39.80 -45.25
C ASN A 43 21.12 -39.37 -43.77
N LYS A 44 22.14 -39.76 -42.99
CA LYS A 44 22.21 -39.46 -41.55
C LYS A 44 22.17 -37.94 -41.31
N THR A 45 22.92 -37.18 -42.10
CA THR A 45 23.05 -35.72 -41.99
C THR A 45 21.73 -34.97 -42.22
N ASN A 46 20.91 -35.41 -43.18
CA ASN A 46 19.63 -34.80 -43.55
C ASN A 46 18.59 -35.08 -42.48
N ARG A 47 18.59 -36.30 -41.91
CA ARG A 47 17.76 -36.64 -40.75
C ARG A 47 18.15 -35.80 -39.53
N GLU A 48 19.44 -35.67 -39.25
CA GLU A 48 19.94 -34.84 -38.15
C GLU A 48 19.53 -33.37 -38.31
N LYS A 49 19.57 -32.82 -39.52
CA LYS A 49 19.08 -31.45 -39.80
C LYS A 49 17.60 -31.27 -39.51
N VAL A 50 16.76 -32.25 -39.89
CA VAL A 50 15.32 -32.23 -39.59
C VAL A 50 15.10 -32.28 -38.08
N ASP A 51 15.78 -33.19 -37.38
CA ASP A 51 15.67 -33.34 -35.92
C ASP A 51 16.11 -32.07 -35.17
N GLN A 52 17.20 -31.44 -35.61
CA GLN A 52 17.66 -30.17 -35.04
C GLN A 52 16.61 -29.07 -35.22
N ALA A 53 16.11 -28.89 -36.45
CA ALA A 53 15.10 -27.88 -36.75
C ALA A 53 13.79 -28.14 -35.98
N PHE A 54 13.37 -29.40 -35.87
CA PHE A 54 12.17 -29.77 -35.12
C PHE A 54 12.35 -29.52 -33.62
N THR A 55 13.52 -29.84 -33.09
CA THR A 55 13.87 -29.59 -31.68
C THR A 55 13.81 -28.10 -31.35
N GLU A 56 14.34 -27.23 -32.22
CA GLU A 56 14.28 -25.78 -32.05
C GLU A 56 12.84 -25.25 -32.12
N HIS A 57 12.06 -25.71 -33.10
CA HIS A 57 10.66 -25.36 -33.25
C HIS A 57 9.85 -25.73 -32.01
N TYR A 58 10.03 -26.95 -31.51
CA TYR A 58 9.36 -27.45 -30.32
C TYR A 58 9.76 -26.69 -29.06
N LYS A 59 11.05 -26.37 -28.90
CA LYS A 59 11.54 -25.50 -27.82
C LYS A 59 10.88 -24.13 -27.86
N LYS A 60 10.73 -23.52 -29.05
CA LYS A 60 10.07 -22.22 -29.21
C LYS A 60 8.60 -22.27 -28.77
N ILE A 61 7.86 -23.28 -29.19
CA ILE A 61 6.45 -23.48 -28.78
C ILE A 61 6.35 -23.63 -27.25
N LYS A 62 7.22 -24.45 -26.64
CA LYS A 62 7.25 -24.61 -25.19
C LYS A 62 7.52 -23.30 -24.46
N LYS A 63 8.49 -22.50 -24.94
CA LYS A 63 8.79 -21.19 -24.36
C LYS A 63 7.59 -20.24 -24.45
N ILE A 64 6.94 -20.16 -25.61
CA ILE A 64 5.74 -19.32 -25.79
C ILE A 64 4.63 -19.75 -24.84
N LYS A 65 4.33 -21.05 -24.75
CA LYS A 65 3.33 -21.59 -23.81
C LYS A 65 3.65 -21.20 -22.36
N TYR A 66 4.91 -21.34 -21.96
CA TYR A 66 5.37 -20.98 -20.62
C TYR A 66 5.18 -19.49 -20.34
N ILE A 67 5.64 -18.62 -21.25
CA ILE A 67 5.52 -17.16 -21.11
C ILE A 67 4.05 -16.75 -21.05
N ASN A 68 3.19 -17.30 -21.90
CA ASN A 68 1.74 -17.00 -21.87
C ASN A 68 1.11 -17.37 -20.53
N ASN A 69 1.47 -18.54 -19.98
CA ASN A 69 1.00 -18.95 -18.66
C ASN A 69 1.53 -18.01 -17.57
N LEU A 70 2.81 -17.63 -17.62
CA LEU A 70 3.42 -16.72 -16.67
C LEU A 70 2.72 -15.35 -16.68
N ILE A 71 2.49 -14.77 -17.86
CA ILE A 71 1.76 -13.51 -18.01
C ILE A 71 0.37 -13.62 -17.39
N ARG A 72 -0.38 -14.69 -17.71
CA ARG A 72 -1.72 -14.92 -17.15
C ARG A 72 -1.71 -14.97 -15.62
N PHE A 73 -0.83 -15.76 -15.03
CA PHE A 73 -0.78 -15.91 -13.57
C PHE A 73 -0.34 -14.60 -12.90
N PHE A 74 0.65 -13.92 -13.47
CA PHE A 74 1.12 -12.64 -12.96
C PHE A 74 0.02 -11.57 -12.98
N SER A 75 -0.75 -11.47 -14.07
CA SER A 75 -1.90 -10.55 -14.16
C SER A 75 -2.94 -10.85 -13.08
N ILE A 76 -3.29 -12.12 -12.88
CA ILE A 76 -4.26 -12.52 -11.85
C ILE A 76 -3.77 -12.13 -10.45
N ASP A 77 -2.50 -12.37 -10.14
CA ASP A 77 -1.94 -12.09 -8.82
C ASP A 77 -1.79 -10.59 -8.57
N PHE A 78 -1.44 -9.83 -9.60
CA PHE A 78 -1.43 -8.37 -9.56
C PHE A 78 -2.82 -7.82 -9.25
N ASP A 79 -3.86 -8.26 -9.98
CA ASP A 79 -5.24 -7.83 -9.75
C ASP A 79 -5.75 -8.19 -8.36
N LYS A 80 -5.37 -9.38 -7.84
CA LYS A 80 -5.68 -9.77 -6.46
C LYS A 80 -5.02 -8.84 -5.45
N LYS A 81 -3.74 -8.51 -5.66
CA LYS A 81 -2.98 -7.60 -4.79
C LYS A 81 -3.60 -6.21 -4.76
N ILE A 82 -3.93 -5.63 -5.92
CA ILE A 82 -4.57 -4.32 -6.02
C ILE A 82 -5.94 -4.33 -5.35
N ARG A 83 -6.78 -5.34 -5.61
CA ARG A 83 -8.09 -5.47 -4.94
C ARG A 83 -7.96 -5.52 -3.43
N LYS A 84 -7.01 -6.31 -2.90
CA LYS A 84 -6.76 -6.40 -1.46
C LYS A 84 -6.30 -5.06 -0.87
N LEU A 85 -5.45 -4.32 -1.57
CA LEU A 85 -5.03 -2.98 -1.15
C LEU A 85 -6.22 -2.01 -1.11
N ASN A 86 -7.02 -1.95 -2.18
CA ASN A 86 -8.18 -1.06 -2.25
C ASN A 86 -9.27 -1.41 -1.22
N GLN A 87 -9.44 -2.70 -0.90
CA GLN A 87 -10.34 -3.13 0.17
C GLN A 87 -9.84 -2.74 1.56
N ARG A 88 -8.52 -2.83 1.81
CA ARG A 88 -7.92 -2.50 3.11
C ARG A 88 -7.81 -0.99 3.32
N PHE A 89 -7.49 -0.26 2.25
CA PHE A 89 -7.23 1.18 2.26
C PHE A 89 -8.24 1.84 1.34
N LEU A 90 -9.49 1.89 1.81
CA LEU A 90 -10.56 2.64 1.16
C LEU A 90 -10.13 4.11 1.09
N LEU A 91 -10.06 4.66 -0.12
CA LEU A 91 -9.75 6.08 -0.37
C LEU A 91 -10.97 6.97 -0.09
N THR A 92 -11.65 6.73 1.04
CA THR A 92 -12.86 7.45 1.45
C THR A 92 -12.55 8.75 2.15
N LEU A 93 -11.30 8.98 2.53
CA LEU A 93 -10.92 10.18 3.30
C LEU A 93 -11.14 11.48 2.52
N ASP A 94 -10.81 11.47 1.23
CA ASP A 94 -11.01 12.60 0.31
C ASP A 94 -12.36 12.54 -0.42
N GLN A 95 -13.24 11.60 -0.08
CA GLN A 95 -14.54 11.48 -0.73
C GLN A 95 -15.44 12.64 -0.29
N PRO A 96 -16.05 13.39 -1.23
CA PRO A 96 -17.00 14.44 -0.89
C PRO A 96 -18.26 13.84 -0.27
N LEU A 97 -18.69 14.43 0.83
CA LEU A 97 -19.91 14.06 1.56
C LEU A 97 -21.11 14.92 1.14
N THR A 98 -20.85 16.03 0.47
CA THR A 98 -21.83 16.98 -0.04
C THR A 98 -21.68 17.15 -1.55
N GLU A 99 -22.78 17.46 -2.25
CA GLU A 99 -22.78 17.59 -3.72
C GLU A 99 -21.92 18.75 -4.24
N ASP A 100 -21.66 19.75 -3.39
CA ASP A 100 -20.82 20.91 -3.69
C ASP A 100 -19.33 20.65 -3.41
N ASN A 101 -18.94 19.42 -3.02
CA ASN A 101 -17.60 19.04 -2.61
C ASN A 101 -17.00 19.91 -1.48
N SER A 102 -17.83 20.62 -0.71
CA SER A 102 -17.36 21.51 0.36
C SER A 102 -16.88 20.76 1.60
N LEU A 103 -17.33 19.51 1.79
CA LEU A 103 -17.01 18.69 2.95
C LEU A 103 -16.50 17.31 2.55
N THR A 104 -15.36 16.88 3.09
CA THR A 104 -14.81 15.54 2.91
C THR A 104 -14.64 14.80 4.24
N MET A 105 -14.47 13.48 4.19
CA MET A 105 -14.42 12.66 5.42
C MET A 105 -13.20 12.96 6.30
N LYS A 106 -12.10 13.48 5.73
CA LYS A 106 -10.96 14.01 6.50
C LYS A 106 -11.30 15.27 7.31
N ASP A 107 -12.23 16.10 6.83
CA ASP A 107 -12.59 17.36 7.50
C ASP A 107 -13.41 17.09 8.79
N LEU A 108 -13.99 15.89 8.89
CA LEU A 108 -14.68 15.40 10.08
C LEU A 108 -13.75 14.71 11.10
N LEU A 109 -12.49 14.45 10.75
CA LEU A 109 -11.52 13.85 11.67
C LEU A 109 -11.01 14.92 12.64
N ILE A 110 -11.49 14.84 13.87
CA ILE A 110 -10.96 15.64 14.99
C ILE A 110 -9.71 14.93 15.50
N ASP A 111 -8.55 15.60 15.40
CA ASP A 111 -7.32 15.08 15.98
C ASP A 111 -7.36 15.19 17.51
N THR A 112 -7.65 14.06 18.17
CA THR A 112 -7.67 13.95 19.63
C THR A 112 -6.28 14.05 20.26
N ASN A 113 -5.21 13.98 19.45
CA ASN A 113 -3.82 14.17 19.86
C ASN A 113 -3.25 15.54 19.49
N THR A 114 -4.03 16.44 18.87
CA THR A 114 -3.65 17.85 18.84
C THR A 114 -3.92 18.45 20.22
N SER A 115 -3.13 18.04 21.20
CA SER A 115 -2.78 18.93 22.28
C SER A 115 -1.82 19.97 21.68
N VAL A 116 -2.14 21.25 21.89
CA VAL A 116 -1.21 22.39 22.04
C VAL A 116 -1.18 23.51 20.97
N ASN A 117 -1.56 23.36 19.70
CA ASN A 117 -1.26 24.46 18.72
C ASN A 117 -2.40 25.38 18.24
N VAL A 118 -3.61 25.30 18.78
CA VAL A 118 -4.70 26.27 18.46
C VAL A 118 -5.41 26.79 19.72
N ILE A 119 -4.74 26.75 20.87
CA ILE A 119 -5.17 27.58 21.99
C ILE A 119 -4.62 28.96 21.70
N GLU A 120 -5.48 29.86 21.22
CA GLU A 120 -5.28 31.30 21.44
C GLU A 120 -4.76 31.47 22.86
N GLN A 121 -3.52 31.95 23.01
CA GLN A 121 -2.83 32.14 24.28
C GLN A 121 -3.58 33.15 25.16
N ARG A 122 -4.67 32.72 25.79
CA ARG A 122 -5.31 33.46 26.88
C ARG A 122 -4.63 33.01 28.15
N SER A 123 -3.78 33.85 28.72
CA SER A 123 -3.15 33.52 29.99
C SER A 123 -4.21 33.52 31.09
N LEU A 124 -4.00 32.72 32.15
CA LEU A 124 -4.83 32.75 33.35
C LEU A 124 -5.00 34.19 33.90
N LYS A 125 -3.96 35.02 33.76
CA LYS A 125 -3.99 36.42 34.20
C LYS A 125 -4.98 37.28 33.42
N ASP A 126 -5.18 36.99 32.13
CA ASP A 126 -6.07 37.76 31.26
C ASP A 126 -7.55 37.44 31.53
N GLN A 127 -7.84 36.44 32.37
CA GLN A 127 -9.19 35.99 32.72
C GLN A 127 -9.59 36.38 34.15
N ILE A 128 -8.75 37.14 34.86
CA ILE A 128 -9.00 37.54 36.26
C ILE A 128 -9.34 39.03 36.32
N GLU A 129 -10.60 39.32 36.62
CA GLU A 129 -11.08 40.70 36.82
C GLU A 129 -10.84 41.21 38.25
N ASN A 130 -10.61 40.31 39.21
CA ASN A 130 -10.40 40.69 40.61
C ASN A 130 -8.94 41.08 40.87
N GLU A 131 -8.69 42.37 41.13
CA GLU A 131 -7.35 42.92 41.35
C GLU A 131 -6.57 42.24 42.49
N ARG A 132 -7.24 41.86 43.59
CA ARG A 132 -6.57 41.18 44.71
C ARG A 132 -6.13 39.77 44.33
N LEU A 133 -6.97 39.03 43.60
CA LEU A 133 -6.63 37.71 43.08
C LEU A 133 -5.53 37.80 42.02
N TYR A 134 -5.56 38.83 41.18
CA TYR A 134 -4.52 39.09 40.18
C TYR A 134 -3.15 39.28 40.84
N GLN A 135 -3.07 40.12 41.87
CA GLN A 135 -1.84 40.34 42.64
C GLN A 135 -1.40 39.07 43.41
N ALA A 136 -2.35 38.31 43.95
CA ALA A 136 -2.05 37.07 44.66
C ALA A 136 -1.41 35.99 43.76
N LEU A 137 -1.63 36.02 42.44
CA LEU A 137 -0.97 35.12 41.51
C LEU A 137 0.54 35.34 41.42
N ASP A 138 1.03 36.56 41.66
CA ASP A 138 2.47 36.86 41.61
C ASP A 138 3.26 36.20 42.76
N VAL A 139 2.56 35.77 43.82
CA VAL A 139 3.14 35.03 44.96
C VAL A 139 3.35 33.54 44.64
N LEU A 140 2.73 33.03 43.57
CA LEU A 140 2.86 31.65 43.15
C LEU A 140 4.14 31.43 42.33
N THR A 141 4.66 30.20 42.35
CA THR A 141 5.74 29.85 41.42
C THR A 141 5.20 29.69 40.01
N GLN A 142 6.06 29.87 38.99
CA GLN A 142 5.67 29.67 37.58
C GLN A 142 4.99 28.31 37.35
N LYS A 143 5.49 27.24 37.98
CA LYS A 143 4.90 25.90 37.89
C LYS A 143 3.51 25.81 38.55
N GLN A 144 3.25 26.58 39.60
CA GLN A 144 1.93 26.66 40.22
C GLN A 144 0.94 27.42 39.34
N VAL A 145 1.35 28.56 38.77
CA VAL A 145 0.53 29.33 37.82
C VAL A 145 0.19 28.50 36.58
N LEU A 146 1.19 27.82 36.00
CA LEU A 146 1.01 26.95 34.84
C LEU A 146 -0.01 25.83 35.10
N ILE A 147 0.04 25.20 36.28
CA ILE A 147 -0.94 24.16 36.65
C ILE A 147 -2.33 24.75 36.81
N LEU A 148 -2.48 25.95 37.39
CA LEU A 148 -3.78 26.61 37.50
C LEU A 148 -4.32 26.96 36.11
N GLU A 149 -3.48 27.45 35.21
CA GLU A 149 -3.86 27.76 33.82
C GLU A 149 -4.33 26.50 33.09
N MET A 150 -3.55 25.41 33.15
CA MET A 150 -3.92 24.13 32.56
C MET A 150 -5.25 23.57 33.09
N ILE A 151 -5.55 23.77 34.38
CA ILE A 151 -6.79 23.28 34.99
C ILE A 151 -7.98 24.18 34.64
N TYR A 152 -7.86 25.50 34.86
CA TYR A 152 -9.00 26.42 34.83
C TYR A 152 -9.21 27.09 33.49
N VAL A 153 -8.17 27.25 32.68
CA VAL A 153 -8.26 27.82 31.33
C VAL A 153 -8.36 26.71 30.29
N ASN A 154 -7.52 25.68 30.41
CA ASN A 154 -7.46 24.61 29.40
C ASN A 154 -8.32 23.38 29.73
N ASN A 155 -9.02 23.36 30.88
CA ASN A 155 -9.87 22.26 31.33
C ASN A 155 -9.21 20.87 31.31
N LEU A 156 -7.89 20.83 31.52
CA LEU A 156 -7.14 19.58 31.53
C LEU A 156 -7.30 18.84 32.87
N SER A 157 -7.40 17.52 32.80
CA SER A 157 -7.39 16.66 33.97
C SER A 157 -5.98 16.58 34.59
N LEU A 158 -5.91 16.27 35.89
CA LEU A 158 -4.64 16.05 36.58
C LEU A 158 -3.76 14.98 35.91
N ARG A 159 -4.36 14.00 35.22
CA ARG A 159 -3.65 12.95 34.50
C ARG A 159 -3.03 13.47 33.21
N GLU A 160 -3.76 14.27 32.44
CA GLU A 160 -3.24 14.89 31.22
C GLU A 160 -2.10 15.86 31.54
N ILE A 161 -2.27 16.69 32.58
CA ILE A 161 -1.22 17.60 33.05
C ILE A 161 0.02 16.84 33.53
N ALA A 162 -0.17 15.73 34.23
CA ALA A 162 0.95 14.89 34.67
C ALA A 162 1.75 14.34 33.48
N ASN A 163 1.06 13.90 32.42
CA ASN A 163 1.71 13.46 31.19
C ASN A 163 2.44 14.60 30.46
N ILE A 164 1.86 15.81 30.42
CA ILE A 164 2.48 16.99 29.77
C ILE A 164 3.73 17.46 30.52
N LEU A 165 3.72 17.41 31.85
CA LEU A 165 4.81 17.92 32.70
C LEU A 165 5.83 16.84 33.11
N ASP A 166 5.80 15.67 32.48
CA ASP A 166 6.60 14.49 32.84
C ASP A 166 6.61 14.23 34.36
N SER A 167 5.41 14.21 34.95
CA SER A 167 5.20 14.10 36.39
C SER A 167 4.12 13.07 36.74
N THR A 168 3.82 12.93 38.03
CA THR A 168 2.75 12.03 38.50
C THR A 168 1.47 12.82 38.81
N PRO A 169 0.27 12.25 38.60
CA PRO A 169 -1.00 12.91 38.94
C PRO A 169 -1.07 13.34 40.41
N GLN A 170 -0.45 12.56 41.30
CA GLN A 170 -0.36 12.89 42.72
C GLN A 170 0.47 14.16 42.97
N ASN A 171 1.59 14.33 42.26
CA ASN A 171 2.42 15.52 42.38
C ASN A 171 1.71 16.77 41.86
N VAL A 172 1.02 16.66 40.71
CA VAL A 172 0.20 17.74 40.14
C VAL A 172 -0.92 18.13 41.12
N SER A 173 -1.63 17.14 41.70
CA SER A 173 -2.66 17.38 42.72
C SER A 173 -2.12 18.12 43.94
N ASN A 174 -0.94 17.72 44.43
CA ASN A 174 -0.30 18.39 45.56
C ASN A 174 0.08 19.84 45.24
N LEU A 175 0.60 20.10 44.05
CA LEU A 175 1.02 21.44 43.64
C LEU A 175 -0.17 22.37 43.42
N HIS A 176 -1.26 21.85 42.85
CA HIS A 176 -2.56 22.53 42.72
C HIS A 176 -3.13 22.92 44.10
N LYS A 177 -3.24 21.96 45.03
CA LYS A 177 -3.72 22.24 46.41
C LYS A 177 -2.87 23.28 47.13
N ARG A 178 -1.54 23.21 46.99
CA ARG A 178 -0.62 24.20 47.58
C ARG A 178 -0.80 25.58 46.97
N ALA A 179 -1.04 25.68 45.67
CA ALA A 179 -1.30 26.95 45.00
C ALA A 179 -2.60 27.59 45.52
N LEU A 180 -3.69 26.82 45.58
CA LEU A 180 -4.98 27.29 46.12
C LEU A 180 -4.87 27.73 47.59
N LYS A 181 -4.12 27.01 48.42
CA LYS A 181 -3.90 27.39 49.83
C LYS A 181 -3.17 28.72 49.96
N LYS A 182 -2.17 28.98 49.09
CA LYS A 182 -1.46 30.27 49.06
C LYS A 182 -2.41 31.39 48.65
N LEU A 183 -3.12 31.23 47.52
CA LEU A 183 -4.08 32.24 47.05
C LEU A 183 -5.14 32.57 48.10
N LYS A 184 -5.69 31.54 48.77
CA LYS A 184 -6.66 31.76 49.84
C LYS A 184 -6.09 32.62 50.98
N ARG A 185 -4.82 32.43 51.36
CA ARG A 185 -4.19 33.21 52.42
C ARG A 185 -3.96 34.67 52.03
N GLU A 186 -3.61 34.93 50.77
CA GLU A 186 -3.34 36.30 50.30
C GLU A 186 -4.63 37.12 50.05
N ILE A 187 -5.77 36.44 49.87
CA ILE A 187 -7.07 37.08 49.58
C ILE A 187 -7.99 37.12 50.81
N SER A 188 -7.72 36.31 51.85
CA SER A 188 -8.42 36.34 53.14
C SER A 188 -7.95 37.51 53.98
#